data_AF-A0A973LFZ0-F1
#
_entry.id   AF-A0A973LFZ0-F1
#
_cell.length_a   1.000
_cell.length_b   1.000
_cell.length_c   1.000
_cell.angle_alpha   90.00
_cell.angle_beta   90.00
_cell.angle_gamma   90.00
#
_symmetry.space_group_name_H-M   'P 1'
#
loop_
_entity.id
_entity.type
_entity.pdbx_description
1 polymer ?
#
loop_
_entity_poly.entity_id
_entity_poly.type
_entity_poly.pdbx_seq_one_letter_code
_entity_poly.pdbx_strand_id
1 'polypeptide(L)' 'MPDERGWILESEQPPPHVSVVLPCYNEEAHVLLEVRRICAALDAAGYPYEVLAIDDASTDGTLEVLRKAE' A
#
# COMPACT_ATOMS: atom_id res chain seq x y z
N MET A 1 14.73 26.46 8.20
CA MET A 1 14.54 25.07 8.63
C MET A 1 13.12 24.99 9.17
N PRO A 2 12.23 24.14 8.64
CA PRO A 2 10.97 23.88 9.34
C PRO A 2 11.32 23.34 10.73
N ASP A 3 10.53 23.70 11.73
CA ASP A 3 10.70 23.22 13.09
C ASP A 3 10.48 21.70 13.20
N GLU A 4 10.69 21.16 14.39
CA GLU A 4 10.59 19.73 14.73
C GLU A 4 9.19 19.14 14.48
N ARG A 5 8.20 19.94 14.05
CA ARG A 5 6.85 19.54 13.66
C ARG A 5 6.63 19.55 12.15
N GLY A 6 7.66 19.82 11.35
CA GLY A 6 7.60 19.74 9.90
C GLY A 6 7.22 18.32 9.47
N TRP A 7 6.11 18.21 8.71
CA TRP A 7 5.60 17.02 8.00
C TRP A 7 4.61 16.10 8.71
N ILE A 8 4.13 16.40 9.92
CA ILE A 8 3.02 15.61 10.48
C ILE A 8 1.70 16.16 9.90
N LEU A 9 1.23 15.54 8.83
CA LEU A 9 -0.15 15.70 8.37
C LEU A 9 -1.04 14.90 9.34
N GLU A 10 -1.90 15.59 10.09
CA GLU A 10 -2.92 14.93 10.90
C GLU A 10 -3.92 14.22 9.97
N SER A 11 -4.04 12.90 10.08
CA SER A 11 -5.07 12.11 9.40
C SER A 11 -6.35 12.04 10.25
N GLU A 12 -7.52 12.17 9.64
CA GLU A 12 -8.81 11.94 10.32
C GLU A 12 -9.03 10.46 10.69
N GLN A 13 -8.29 9.55 10.05
CA GLN A 13 -8.35 8.13 10.36
C GLN A 13 -7.38 7.76 11.49
N PRO A 14 -7.75 6.79 12.35
CA PRO A 14 -6.84 6.27 13.36
C PRO A 14 -5.58 5.73 12.68
N PRO A 15 -4.40 5.92 13.29
CA PRO A 15 -3.15 5.47 12.69
C PRO A 15 -3.18 3.95 12.45
N PRO A 16 -2.63 3.47 11.33
CA PRO A 16 -2.56 2.04 11.08
C PRO A 16 -1.73 1.36 12.18
N HIS A 17 -2.18 0.19 12.62
CA HIS A 17 -1.38 -0.67 13.47
C HIS A 17 -0.35 -1.45 12.64
N VAL A 18 -0.70 -1.76 11.38
CA VAL A 18 0.17 -2.46 10.45
C VAL A 18 0.27 -1.66 9.15
N SER A 19 1.49 -1.34 8.74
CA SER A 19 1.78 -0.84 7.39
C SER A 19 2.45 -1.94 6.59
N VAL A 20 1.82 -2.39 5.51
CA VAL A 20 2.42 -3.36 4.59
C VAL A 20 3.01 -2.61 3.41
N VAL A 21 4.33 -2.70 3.24
CA VAL A 21 5.02 -2.16 2.06
C VAL A 21 5.22 -3.30 1.06
N LEU A 22 4.62 -3.16 -0.13
CA LEU A 22 4.67 -4.16 -1.19
C LEU A 22 5.36 -3.58 -2.44
N PRO A 23 6.69 -3.74 -2.58
CA PRO A 23 7.37 -3.39 -3.83
C PRO A 23 6.97 -4.37 -4.93
N CYS A 24 6.63 -3.83 -6.10
CA CYS A 24 6.12 -4.59 -7.24
C CYS A 24 7.01 -4.30 -8.47
N TYR A 25 7.64 -5.32 -9.03
CA TYR A 25 8.42 -5.21 -10.27
C TYR A 25 7.97 -6.27 -11.26
N ASN A 26 7.38 -5.84 -12.38
CA ASN A 26 6.87 -6.72 -13.44
C ASN A 26 5.89 -7.81 -12.96
N GLU A 27 4.87 -7.40 -12.20
CA GLU A 27 3.85 -8.26 -11.59
C GLU A 27 2.43 -8.01 -12.13
N GLU A 28 2.28 -7.52 -13.38
CA GLU A 28 0.98 -7.13 -13.96
C GLU A 28 -0.11 -8.22 -13.84
N ALA A 29 0.30 -9.49 -13.86
CA ALA A 29 -0.59 -10.65 -13.80
C ALA A 29 -1.01 -11.04 -12.37
N HIS A 30 -0.23 -10.68 -11.34
CA HIS A 30 -0.41 -11.21 -9.97
C HIS A 30 -0.63 -10.14 -8.90
N VAL A 31 -0.22 -8.89 -9.14
CA VAL A 31 -0.18 -7.86 -8.10
C VAL A 31 -1.52 -7.66 -7.38
N LEU A 32 -2.64 -7.70 -8.11
CA LEU A 32 -3.97 -7.57 -7.50
C LEU A 32 -4.38 -8.79 -6.67
N LEU A 33 -3.92 -9.99 -7.03
CA LEU A 33 -4.19 -11.19 -6.25
C LEU A 33 -3.45 -11.11 -4.91
N GLU A 34 -2.20 -10.67 -4.92
CA GLU A 34 -1.40 -10.54 -3.69
C GLU A 34 -1.95 -9.43 -2.78
N VAL A 35 -2.33 -8.27 -3.32
CA VAL A 35 -3.02 -7.22 -2.55
C VAL A 35 -4.28 -7.77 -1.87
N ARG A 36 -5.13 -8.51 -2.61
CA ARG A 36 -6.34 -9.13 -2.05
C ARG A 36 -6.04 -10.12 -0.92
N ARG A 37 -4.98 -10.93 -1.06
CA ARG A 37 -4.58 -11.91 -0.03
C ARG A 37 -4.09 -11.21 1.24
N ILE A 38 -3.34 -10.12 1.09
CA ILE A 38 -2.87 -9.30 2.21
C ILE A 38 -4.06 -8.68 2.93
N CYS A 39 -4.97 -8.02 2.20
CA CYS A 39 -6.16 -7.41 2.80
C CYS A 39 -7.02 -8.45 3.53
N ALA A 40 -7.31 -9.60 2.90
CA ALA A 40 -8.12 -10.65 3.52
C ALA A 40 -7.50 -11.18 4.82
N ALA A 41 -6.17 -11.30 4.89
CA ALA A 41 -5.48 -11.74 6.11
C ALA A 41 -5.56 -10.69 7.23
N LEU A 42 -5.42 -9.40 6.89
CA LEU A 42 -5.45 -8.32 7.87
C LEU A 42 -6.89 -8.00 8.34
N ASP A 43 -7.87 -8.12 7.45
CA ASP A 43 -9.30 -8.07 7.78
C ASP A 43 -9.66 -9.17 8.78
N ALA A 44 -9.19 -10.41 8.55
CA ALA A 44 -9.41 -11.53 9.46
C ALA A 44 -8.70 -11.35 10.82
N ALA A 45 -7.57 -10.63 10.85
CA ALA A 45 -6.85 -10.31 12.08
C ALA A 45 -7.48 -9.15 12.88
N GLY A 46 -8.33 -8.33 12.24
CA GLY A 46 -9.02 -7.22 12.90
C GLY A 46 -8.13 -6.03 13.25
N TYR A 47 -6.98 -5.88 12.59
CA TYR A 47 -6.11 -4.72 12.77
C TYR A 47 -6.51 -3.59 11.82
N PRO A 48 -6.45 -2.31 12.23
CA PRO A 48 -6.41 -1.21 11.27
C PRO A 48 -5.06 -1.26 10.53
N TYR A 49 -5.08 -1.17 9.20
CA TYR A 49 -3.88 -1.31 8.38
C TYR A 49 -3.90 -0.41 7.15
N GLU A 50 -2.72 -0.26 6.55
CA GLU A 50 -2.53 0.28 5.21
C GLU A 50 -1.70 -0.70 4.36
N VAL A 51 -1.94 -0.69 3.04
CA VAL A 51 -1.11 -1.42 2.07
C VAL A 51 -0.56 -0.40 1.08
N LEU A 52 0.76 -0.23 1.12
CA LEU A 52 1.52 0.64 0.23
C LEU A 52 2.10 -0.22 -0.89
N ALA A 53 1.33 -0.43 -1.95
CA ALA A 53 1.81 -1.08 -3.17
C ALA A 53 2.61 -0.07 -4.00
N ILE A 54 3.91 -0.34 -4.15
CA ILE A 54 4.87 0.57 -4.78
C ILE A 54 5.35 -0.08 -6.07
N ASP A 55 5.08 0.55 -7.21
CA ASP A 55 5.73 0.16 -8.46
C ASP A 55 7.23 0.47 -8.40
N ASP A 56 8.05 -0.56 -8.57
CA ASP A 56 9.52 -0.49 -8.46
C ASP A 56 10.15 -0.46 -9.86
N ALA A 57 9.79 0.56 -10.63
CA ALA A 57 10.25 0.78 -11.99
C ALA A 57 9.93 -0.38 -12.95
N SER A 58 8.69 -0.87 -12.89
CA SER A 58 8.23 -1.92 -13.81
C SER A 58 8.31 -1.46 -15.26
N THR A 59 8.52 -2.43 -16.14
CA THR A 59 8.57 -2.25 -17.60
C THR A 59 7.37 -2.86 -18.32
N ASP A 60 6.45 -3.46 -17.56
CA ASP A 60 5.16 -4.01 -18.00
C ASP A 60 3.99 -3.16 -17.48
N GLY A 61 2.76 -3.69 -17.53
CA GLY A 61 1.54 -3.01 -17.09
C GLY A 61 1.29 -2.96 -15.57
N THR A 62 2.28 -3.25 -14.72
CA THR A 62 2.11 -3.33 -13.26
C THR A 62 1.51 -2.05 -12.67
N LEU A 63 2.06 -0.88 -13.04
CA LEU A 63 1.60 0.40 -12.54
C LEU A 63 0.17 0.71 -12.99
N GLU A 64 -0.19 0.42 -14.24
CA GLU A 64 -1.54 0.60 -14.76
C GLU A 64 -2.55 -0.29 -14.05
N VAL A 65 -2.16 -1.52 -13.69
CA VAL A 65 -3.00 -2.44 -12.95
C VAL A 65 -3.19 -1.96 -11.51
N LEU A 66 -2.13 -1.52 -10.83
CA LEU A 66 -2.19 -0.95 -9.47
C LEU A 66 -3.11 0.27 -9.40
N ARG A 67 -3.00 1.21 -10.35
CA ARG A 67 -3.84 2.43 -10.40
C ARG A 67 -5.33 2.15 -10.59
N LYS A 68 -5.72 0.98 -11.10
CA LYS A 68 -7.14 0.60 -11.22
C LYS A 68 -7.73 0.08 -9.91
N ALA A 69 -6.89 -0.17 -8.91
CA ALA A 69 -7.28 -0.71 -7.60
C ALA A 69 -7.18 0.31 -6.46
N GLU A 70 -6.70 1.53 -6.74
CA GLU A 70 -6.85 2.71 -5.88
C GLU A 70 -8.33 3.11 -5.75
#